data_AF-A0A352B9K7-F1
#
_entry.id   AF-A0A352B9K7-F1
#
_cell.length_a   1.000
_cell.length_b   1.000
_cell.length_c   1.000
_cell.angle_alpha   90.00
_cell.angle_beta   90.00
_cell.angle_gamma   90.00
#
_symmetry.space_group_name_H-M   'P 1'
#
loop_
_entity.id
_entity.type
_entity.pdbx_description
1 polymer ?
#
loop_
_entity_poly.entity_id
_entity_poly.type
_entity_poly.pdbx_seq_one_letter_code
_entity_poly.pdbx_strand_id
1 'polypeptide(L)'
;MPLNRIKCEEIAEGVSFSAPVFFEDGKNMFLAANHPVKKYHLSALKRWNVPFLVTAGKKNPEGIIPKKDANAMEEISVDEFDSLEEIEEVEEV
;
A
#
# COMPACT_ATOMS: atom_id res chain seq x y z
N MET A 1 11.92 14.68 8.67
CA MET A 1 11.87 14.78 7.20
C MET A 1 10.52 15.34 6.80
N PRO A 2 10.41 16.25 5.82
CA PRO A 2 9.11 16.75 5.38
C PRO A 2 8.32 15.63 4.68
N LEU A 3 7.04 15.50 5.01
CA LEU A 3 6.10 14.60 4.33
C LEU A 3 5.54 15.32 3.09
N ASN A 4 5.63 14.66 1.93
CA ASN A 4 5.06 15.13 0.68
C ASN A 4 3.63 14.63 0.57
N ARG A 5 2.69 15.54 0.30
CA ARG A 5 1.30 15.21 -0.03
C ARG A 5 1.20 15.02 -1.54
N ILE A 6 0.59 13.92 -1.95
CA ILE A 6 0.39 13.53 -3.35
C ILE A 6 -1.10 13.49 -3.60
N LYS A 7 -1.57 14.12 -4.69
CA LYS A 7 -2.96 13.96 -5.12
C LYS A 7 -3.16 12.59 -5.73
N CYS A 8 -4.22 11.88 -5.33
CA CYS A 8 -4.50 10.55 -5.89
C CYS A 8 -4.72 10.59 -7.42
N GLU A 9 -5.14 11.72 -7.98
CA GLU A 9 -5.28 11.97 -9.42
C GLU A 9 -3.95 11.91 -10.19
N GLU A 10 -2.82 12.18 -9.53
CA GLU A 10 -1.49 12.17 -10.14
C GLU A 10 -0.84 10.77 -10.11
N ILE A 11 -1.49 9.80 -9.47
CA ILE A 11 -1.00 8.43 -9.38
C ILE A 11 -1.46 7.63 -10.61
N ALA A 12 -0.48 7.13 -11.35
CA ALA A 12 -0.67 6.25 -12.49
C ALA A 12 -0.12 4.84 -12.21
N GLU A 13 -0.58 3.87 -13.00
CA GLU A 13 -0.05 2.51 -12.98
C GLU A 13 1.45 2.51 -13.30
N GLY A 14 2.23 1.69 -12.61
CA GLY A 14 3.67 1.55 -12.78
C GLY A 14 4.52 2.57 -12.00
N VAL A 15 3.91 3.61 -11.42
CA VAL A 15 4.64 4.57 -10.58
C VAL A 15 5.09 3.91 -9.28
N SER A 16 6.30 4.20 -8.82
CA SER A 16 6.80 3.80 -7.50
C SER A 16 7.41 5.01 -6.77
N PHE A 17 7.61 4.87 -5.47
CA PHE A 17 8.15 5.92 -4.61
C PHE A 17 9.36 5.41 -3.83
N SER A 18 10.33 6.28 -3.55
CA SER A 18 11.57 5.93 -2.85
C SER A 18 11.38 5.59 -1.36
N ALA A 19 10.19 5.86 -0.81
CA ALA A 19 9.80 5.55 0.55
C ALA A 19 8.34 5.06 0.55
N PRO A 20 7.85 4.44 1.65
CA PRO A 20 6.48 3.98 1.71
C PRO A 20 5.49 5.15 1.59
N VAL A 21 4.33 4.84 1.04
CA VAL A 21 3.21 5.77 0.86
C VAL A 21 2.11 5.34 1.82
N PHE A 22 1.62 6.31 2.59
CA PHE A 22 0.56 6.15 3.57
C PHE A 22 -0.67 6.96 3.18
N PHE A 23 -1.80 6.64 3.79
CA PHE A 23 -2.97 7.52 3.78
C PHE A 23 -2.71 8.78 4.62
N GLU A 24 -3.58 9.79 4.51
CA GLU A 24 -3.46 11.04 5.28
C GLU A 24 -3.40 10.83 6.80
N ASP A 25 -3.85 9.67 7.30
CA ASP A 25 -3.72 9.30 8.70
C ASP A 25 -2.27 9.06 9.16
N GLY A 26 -1.33 8.86 8.22
CA GLY A 26 0.07 8.53 8.50
C GLY A 26 0.30 7.19 9.20
N LYS A 27 -0.75 6.37 9.37
CA LYS A 27 -0.73 5.08 10.08
C LYS A 27 -0.89 3.92 9.11
N ASN A 28 -1.87 4.02 8.21
CA ASN A 28 -2.20 2.95 7.28
C ASN A 28 -1.34 3.09 6.02
N MET A 29 -0.66 2.02 5.66
CA MET A 29 0.19 1.97 4.47
C MET A 29 -0.66 1.67 3.25
N PHE A 30 -0.48 2.46 2.19
CA PHE A 30 -1.10 2.25 0.89
C PHE A 30 -0.18 1.49 -0.07
N LEU A 31 1.10 1.86 -0.10
CA LEU A 31 2.11 1.28 -1.00
C LEU A 31 3.45 1.19 -0.30
N ALA A 32 4.10 0.02 -0.37
CA ALA A 32 5.45 -0.15 0.12
C ALA A 32 6.47 0.65 -0.72
N ALA A 33 7.60 0.99 -0.12
CA ALA A 33 8.68 1.67 -0.83
C ALA A 33 9.11 0.84 -2.04
N ASN A 34 9.33 1.49 -3.19
CA ASN A 34 9.83 0.88 -4.42
C ASN A 34 8.88 -0.14 -5.08
N HIS A 35 7.66 -0.34 -4.57
CA HIS A 35 6.66 -1.15 -5.23
C HIS A 35 5.91 -0.32 -6.29
N PRO A 36 5.70 -0.85 -7.50
CA PRO A 36 4.92 -0.17 -8.52
C PRO A 36 3.43 -0.25 -8.19
N VAL A 37 2.72 0.85 -8.43
CA VAL A 37 1.26 0.91 -8.34
C VAL A 37 0.66 0.03 -9.43
N LYS A 38 -0.18 -0.93 -9.04
CA LYS A 38 -0.96 -1.79 -9.94
C LYS A 38 -2.41 -1.31 -10.06
N LYS A 39 -3.15 -1.84 -11.04
CA LYS A 39 -4.56 -1.46 -11.30
C LYS A 39 -5.48 -1.55 -10.08
N TYR A 40 -5.35 -2.60 -9.26
CA TYR A 40 -6.21 -2.77 -8.09
C TYR A 40 -6.00 -1.69 -7.03
N HIS A 41 -4.78 -1.16 -6.89
CA HIS A 41 -4.51 -0.03 -6.00
C HIS A 41 -5.27 1.22 -6.46
N LEU A 42 -5.27 1.51 -7.77
CA LEU A 42 -6.03 2.62 -8.34
C LEU A 42 -7.54 2.44 -8.15
N SER A 43 -8.03 1.21 -8.32
CA SER A 43 -9.44 0.87 -8.07
C SER A 43 -9.83 1.10 -6.61
N ALA A 44 -8.97 0.75 -5.66
CA ALA A 44 -9.21 1.00 -4.23
C ALA A 44 -9.29 2.49 -3.92
N LEU A 45 -8.34 3.30 -4.44
CA LEU A 45 -8.36 4.75 -4.26
C LEU A 45 -9.65 5.40 -4.77
N LYS A 46 -10.13 4.95 -5.94
CA LYS A 46 -11.40 5.41 -6.52
C LYS A 46 -12.59 4.98 -5.68
N ARG A 47 -12.63 3.71 -5.26
CA ARG A 47 -13.74 3.14 -4.47
C ARG A 47 -13.89 3.83 -3.12
N TRP A 48 -12.78 4.18 -2.48
CA TRP A 48 -12.77 4.83 -1.17
C TRP A 48 -12.75 6.36 -1.25
N ASN A 49 -12.75 6.93 -2.47
CA ASN A 49 -12.71 8.37 -2.71
C ASN A 49 -11.57 9.08 -1.95
N VAL A 50 -10.38 8.49 -1.98
CA VAL A 50 -9.21 9.01 -1.26
C VAL A 50 -8.65 10.23 -2.03
N PRO A 51 -8.54 11.41 -1.40
CA PRO A 51 -8.10 12.62 -2.09
C PRO A 51 -6.57 12.75 -2.14
N PHE A 52 -5.89 12.38 -1.04
CA PHE A 52 -4.45 12.56 -0.89
C PHE A 52 -3.79 11.36 -0.23
N LEU A 53 -2.51 11.20 -0.54
CA LEU A 53 -1.60 10.26 0.10
C LEU A 53 -0.37 11.02 0.60
N VAL A 54 0.35 10.44 1.54
CA VAL A 54 1.54 11.04 2.13
C VAL A 54 2.74 10.10 2.02
N THR A 55 3.90 10.65 1.70
CA THR A 55 5.16 9.91 1.70
C THR A 55 6.32 10.80 2.12
N ALA A 56 7.32 10.23 2.80
CA ALA A 56 8.59 10.91 3.04
C ALA A 56 9.56 10.83 1.84
N GLY A 57 9.19 10.07 0.81
CA GLY A 57 10.01 9.81 -0.37
C GLY A 57 9.69 10.74 -1.54
N LYS A 58 10.27 10.41 -2.70
CA LYS A 58 10.01 11.05 -3.99
C LYS A 58 9.50 10.00 -4.98
N LYS A 59 8.78 10.45 -6.01
CA LYS A 59 8.41 9.61 -7.15
C LYS A 59 9.70 9.11 -7.83
N ASN A 60 9.80 7.81 -8.07
CA ASN A 60 10.89 7.23 -8.83
C ASN A 60 10.70 7.53 -10.32
N PRO A 61 11.80 7.73 -11.07
CA PRO A 61 11.74 7.90 -12.52
C PRO A 61 11.11 6.67 -13.20
N GLU A 62 10.27 6.91 -14.21
CA GLU A 62 9.57 5.84 -14.94
C GLU A 62 10.57 4.87 -15.58
N GLY A 63 10.27 3.57 -15.51
CA GLY A 63 11.11 2.51 -16.08
C GLY A 63 12.24 2.00 -15.18
N ILE A 64 12.48 2.61 -14.01
CA ILE A 64 13.39 2.06 -13.00
C ILE A 64 12.57 1.30 -11.97
N ILE A 65 12.48 -0.02 -12.14
CA ILE A 65 12.10 -0.93 -11.06
C ILE A 65 13.40 -1.16 -10.27
N PRO A 66 13.60 -0.51 -9.11
CA PRO A 66 14.77 -0.79 -8.30
C PRO A 66 14.79 -2.29 -7.97
N LYS A 67 15.95 -2.92 -8.14
CA LYS A 67 16.12 -4.34 -7.90
C LYS A 67 15.66 -4.65 -6.48
N LYS A 68 14.75 -5.62 -6.38
CA LYS A 68 14.14 -6.11 -5.15
C LYS A 68 15.24 -6.53 -4.17
N ASP A 69 15.58 -5.69 -3.21
CA ASP A 69 16.25 -6.17 -2.01
C ASP A 69 15.22 -7.04 -1.28
N ALA A 70 15.51 -8.34 -1.20
CA ALA A 70 14.58 -9.41 -0.82
C ALA A 70 14.19 -9.41 0.67
N ASN A 71 14.06 -8.26 1.31
CA ASN A 71 13.92 -8.14 2.77
C ASN A 71 12.77 -7.24 3.23
N ALA A 72 11.73 -7.06 2.41
CA ALA A 72 10.55 -6.28 2.80
C ALA A 72 9.28 -7.12 2.64
N MET A 73 8.74 -7.53 3.80
CA MET A 73 7.36 -7.89 4.07
C MET A 73 6.83 -9.12 3.29
N GLU A 74 6.61 -10.23 4.00
CA GLU A 74 5.79 -11.33 3.50
C GLU A 74 4.42 -10.74 3.09
N GLU A 75 4.08 -10.88 1.82
CA GLU A 75 2.71 -10.61 1.35
C GLU A 75 1.82 -11.61 2.08
N ILE A 76 1.15 -11.18 3.16
CA ILE A 76 0.05 -11.96 3.73
C ILE A 76 -0.98 -12.08 2.62
N SER A 77 -1.09 -13.29 2.09
CA SER A 77 -2.07 -13.61 1.06
C SER A 77 -3.47 -13.45 1.63
N VAL A 78 -4.40 -12.93 0.81
CA VAL A 78 -5.80 -12.74 1.22
C VAL A 78 -6.45 -14.09 1.60
N ASP A 79 -6.00 -15.19 1.01
CA ASP A 79 -6.39 -16.57 1.34
C ASP A 79 -6.09 -16.97 2.80
N GLU A 80 -5.11 -16.36 3.46
CA GLU A 80 -4.76 -16.67 4.85
C GLU A 80 -5.71 -16.02 5.88
N PHE A 81 -6.42 -14.95 5.47
CA PHE A 81 -7.34 -14.23 6.34
C PHE A 81 -8.70 -14.95 6.48
N ASP A 82 -9.12 -15.70 5.46
CA ASP A 82 -10.39 -16.44 5.42
C ASP A 82 -10.38 -17.68 6.33
N SER A 83 -9.19 -18.14 6.76
CA SER A 83 -9.03 -19.30 7.62
C SER A 83 -9.13 -18.99 9.13
N LEU A 84 -9.26 -17.71 9.52
CA LEU A 84 -9.27 -17.27 10.92
C LEU A 84 -10.69 -17.05 11.50
N GLU A 85 -11.76 -17.25 10.72
CA GLU A 85 -13.15 -17.09 11.19
C GLU A 85 -13.69 -18.30 11.97
N GLU A 86 -12.93 -19.39 12.14
CA GLU A 86 -13.34 -20.55 12.94
C GLU A 86 -12.87 -20.40 14.41
N ILE A 87 -13.44 -19.40 15.11
CA ILE A 87 -13.32 -19.30 16.56
C ILE A 87 -14.31 -20.28 17.20
N GLU A 88 -13.77 -21.34 17.81
CA GLU A 88 -14.48 -22.34 18.63
C GLU A 88 -15.50 -21.70 19.57
N GLU A 89 -16.76 -22.08 19.40
CA GLU A 89 -17.84 -21.83 20.36
C GLU A 89 -17.56 -22.68 21.61
N VAL A 90 -16.83 -22.11 22.59
CA VAL A 90 -16.59 -22.77 23.88
C VAL A 90 -17.89 -22.73 24.68
N GLU A 91 -18.65 -23.82 24.63
CA GLU A 91 -19.81 -24.05 25.48
C GLU A 91 -19.33 -24.22 26.93
N GLU A 92 -19.63 -23.23 27.78
CA GLU A 92 -19.34 -23.22 29.22
C GLU A 92 -20.25 -24.24 29.91
N VAL A 93 -19.67 -25.30 30.51
CA VAL A 93 -20.37 -26.32 31.33
C VAL A 93 -20.31 -25.96 32.79
#